data_AF-A0A645D898-F1
#
_entry.id   AF-A0A645D898-F1
#
_cell.length_a   1.000
_cell.length_b   1.000
_cell.length_c   1.000
_cell.angle_alpha   90.00
_cell.angle_beta   90.00
_cell.angle_gamma   90.00
#
_symmetry.space_group_name_H-M   'P 1'
#
loop_
_entity.id
_entity.type
_entity.pdbx_description
1 polymer ?
#
loop_
_entity_poly.entity_id
_entity_poly.type
_entity_poly.pdbx_seq_one_letter_code
_entity_poly.pdbx_strand_id
1 'polypeptide(L)'
;MVWYGVGFETTTPHTAALLERATRLGVKNLSVYSAHKTMPNALLALLGGETRVGALLCPGHVSAMIGAEAFRFVPETLHLPAAVSGFEPEELLLAMLALVQMLKNGEPGLVNAYPRVVHSQGNAAAQALVDEWFTPCDALWRGLGEIPKSGLTLRPEHAFWDAVSRFSPQARTIPSRSACRCGDVLHGRIEPTECPLFGKTCLPEHPLGACMVSSEGACAAYYQYEGSGL
;
A
#
# COMPACT_ATOMS: atom_id res chain seq x y z
N MET A 1 -4.20 -14.38 22.00
CA MET A 1 -3.34 -13.37 21.34
C MET A 1 -4.02 -12.94 20.07
N VAL A 2 -4.10 -11.63 19.82
CA VAL A 2 -4.62 -11.09 18.55
C VAL A 2 -3.44 -10.47 17.80
N TRP A 3 -3.14 -11.02 16.61
CA TRP A 3 -2.18 -10.45 15.68
C TRP A 3 -2.88 -9.37 14.84
N TYR A 4 -2.32 -8.16 14.82
CA TYR A 4 -2.86 -7.06 14.02
C TYR A 4 -2.17 -7.06 12.65
N GLY A 5 -2.79 -7.70 11.66
CA GLY A 5 -2.23 -7.89 10.32
C GLY A 5 -2.32 -6.62 9.49
N VAL A 6 -1.19 -5.92 9.33
CA VAL A 6 -1.09 -4.66 8.56
C VAL A 6 -0.13 -4.85 7.39
N GLY A 7 -0.44 -4.15 6.30
CA GLY A 7 0.43 -3.98 5.16
C GLY A 7 -0.22 -4.47 3.88
N PHE A 8 0.61 -4.54 2.84
CA PHE A 8 0.17 -4.75 1.47
C PHE A 8 0.38 -6.20 1.03
N GLU A 9 0.45 -6.42 -0.28
CA GLU A 9 0.65 -7.73 -0.89
C GLU A 9 1.99 -8.37 -0.48
N THR A 10 2.95 -7.57 -0.01
CA THR A 10 4.24 -8.04 0.51
C THR A 10 4.15 -8.69 1.89
N THR A 11 3.24 -8.24 2.75
CA THR A 11 3.12 -8.72 4.14
C THR A 11 1.98 -9.72 4.32
N THR A 12 0.92 -9.61 3.51
CA THR A 12 -0.26 -10.49 3.61
C THR A 12 0.07 -11.99 3.53
N PRO A 13 0.96 -12.46 2.64
CA PRO A 13 1.32 -13.88 2.58
C PRO A 13 1.95 -14.40 3.88
N HIS A 14 2.64 -13.54 4.63
CA HIS A 14 3.24 -13.92 5.91
C HIS A 14 2.17 -14.18 6.99
N THR A 15 1.10 -13.37 7.01
CA THR A 15 -0.06 -13.61 7.88
C THR A 15 -0.78 -14.89 7.50
N ALA A 16 -0.93 -15.17 6.20
CA ALA A 16 -1.51 -16.42 5.72
C ALA A 16 -0.66 -17.64 6.14
N ALA A 17 0.66 -17.57 5.97
CA ALA A 17 1.59 -18.62 6.40
C ALA A 17 1.57 -18.85 7.91
N LEU A 18 1.43 -17.79 8.70
CA LEU A 18 1.26 -17.88 10.16
C LEU A 18 0.00 -18.68 10.52
N LEU A 19 -1.14 -18.37 9.87
CA LEU A 19 -2.41 -19.06 10.09
C LEU A 19 -2.35 -20.53 9.67
N GLU A 20 -1.75 -20.81 8.51
CA GLU A 20 -1.54 -22.18 8.03
C GLU A 20 -0.70 -22.98 9.03
N ARG A 21 0.42 -22.40 9.51
CA ARG A 21 1.30 -23.06 10.47
C ARG A 21 0.61 -23.26 11.82
N ALA A 22 -0.13 -22.27 12.31
CA ALA A 22 -0.89 -22.36 13.56
C ALA A 22 -1.94 -23.46 13.49
N THR A 23 -2.62 -23.60 12.34
CA THR A 23 -3.60 -24.66 12.08
C THR A 23 -2.94 -26.03 12.11
N ARG A 24 -1.84 -26.23 11.39
CA ARG A 24 -1.10 -27.50 11.36
C ARG A 24 -0.57 -27.91 12.74
N LEU A 25 -0.20 -26.95 13.58
CA LEU A 25 0.29 -27.18 14.94
C LEU A 25 -0.82 -27.26 16.00
N GLY A 26 -2.08 -27.03 15.63
CA GLY A 26 -3.21 -27.03 16.58
C GLY A 26 -3.17 -25.88 17.59
N VAL A 27 -2.57 -24.74 17.26
CA VAL A 27 -2.43 -23.57 18.14
C VAL A 27 -3.75 -22.80 18.21
N LYS A 28 -4.54 -22.95 19.28
CA LYS A 28 -5.91 -22.40 19.36
C LYS A 28 -6.03 -20.97 19.90
N ASN A 29 -4.94 -20.42 20.45
CA ASN A 29 -4.95 -19.13 21.14
C ASN A 29 -4.48 -17.95 20.27
N LEU A 30 -4.44 -18.13 18.94
CA LEU A 30 -4.18 -17.08 17.96
C LEU A 30 -5.50 -16.63 17.30
N SER A 31 -5.58 -15.33 17.04
CA SER A 31 -6.57 -14.72 16.13
C SER A 31 -5.88 -13.61 15.34
N VAL A 32 -6.39 -13.29 14.16
CA VAL A 32 -5.90 -12.21 13.29
C VAL A 32 -6.99 -11.17 13.17
N TYR A 33 -6.64 -9.92 13.45
CA TYR A 33 -7.40 -8.77 12.98
C TYR A 33 -6.78 -8.34 11.64
N SER A 34 -7.48 -8.59 10.53
CA SER A 34 -6.97 -8.23 9.21
C SER A 34 -7.23 -6.76 8.91
N ALA A 35 -6.16 -5.98 8.83
CA ALA A 35 -6.14 -4.62 8.29
C ALA A 35 -5.28 -4.56 7.00
N HIS A 36 -5.07 -5.71 6.36
CA HIS A 36 -4.35 -5.85 5.10
C HIS A 36 -5.06 -5.11 3.97
N LYS A 37 -4.27 -4.48 3.11
CA LYS A 37 -4.72 -3.63 2.02
C LYS A 37 -4.11 -4.07 0.68
N THR A 38 -4.75 -3.67 -0.42
CA THR A 38 -4.27 -3.94 -1.78
C THR A 38 -4.05 -2.65 -2.56
N MET A 39 -2.96 -2.60 -3.31
CA MET A 39 -2.51 -1.44 -4.05
C MET A 39 -3.32 -1.14 -5.32
N PRO A 40 -3.68 -2.11 -6.18
CA PRO A 40 -4.35 -1.81 -7.45
C PRO A 40 -5.61 -0.95 -7.30
N ASN A 41 -6.52 -1.32 -6.41
CA ASN A 41 -7.77 -0.58 -6.19
C ASN A 41 -7.55 0.76 -5.49
N ALA A 42 -6.53 0.87 -4.62
CA ALA A 42 -6.16 2.14 -4.02
C ALA A 42 -5.63 3.13 -5.06
N LEU A 43 -4.77 2.66 -5.98
CA LEU A 43 -4.22 3.46 -7.07
C LEU A 43 -5.32 3.87 -8.07
N LEU A 44 -6.24 2.97 -8.41
CA LEU A 44 -7.41 3.31 -9.23
C LEU A 44 -8.25 4.42 -8.57
N ALA A 45 -8.52 4.33 -7.28
CA ALA A 45 -9.30 5.33 -6.57
C ALA A 45 -8.57 6.69 -6.48
N LEU A 46 -7.25 6.67 -6.28
CA LEU A 46 -6.43 7.88 -6.19
C LEU A 46 -6.25 8.58 -7.53
N LEU A 47 -6.06 7.81 -8.60
CA LEU A 47 -5.69 8.33 -9.93
C LEU A 47 -6.88 8.45 -10.89
N GLY A 48 -8.02 7.82 -10.58
CA GLY A 48 -9.22 7.86 -11.42
C GLY A 48 -10.01 9.17 -11.32
N GLY A 49 -9.69 10.04 -10.35
CA GLY A 49 -10.28 11.38 -10.21
C GLY A 49 -9.39 12.48 -10.81
N GLU A 50 -9.60 13.72 -10.36
CA GLU A 50 -8.69 14.82 -10.67
C GLU A 50 -7.32 14.57 -10.05
N THR A 51 -6.33 14.25 -10.90
CA THR A 51 -4.95 14.00 -10.49
C THR A 51 -3.97 14.87 -11.28
N ARG A 52 -2.88 15.26 -10.62
CA ARG A 52 -1.73 15.95 -11.25
C ARG A 52 -0.65 14.97 -11.70
N VAL A 53 -0.84 13.67 -11.42
CA VAL A 53 0.14 12.62 -11.72
C VAL A 53 0.09 12.30 -13.21
N GLY A 54 1.17 12.60 -13.91
CA GLY A 54 1.29 12.30 -15.35
C GLY A 54 1.73 10.86 -15.65
N ALA A 55 2.36 10.17 -14.71
CA ALA A 55 2.87 8.81 -14.88
C ALA A 55 3.04 8.14 -13.51
N LEU A 56 3.01 6.80 -13.48
CA LEU A 56 3.12 6.02 -12.25
C LEU A 56 4.41 5.20 -12.19
N LEU A 57 5.19 5.42 -11.13
CA LEU A 57 6.23 4.49 -10.71
C LEU A 57 5.61 3.42 -9.81
N CYS A 58 5.48 2.19 -10.31
CA CYS A 58 4.83 1.09 -9.62
C CYS A 58 5.74 0.49 -8.52
N PRO A 59 5.16 0.07 -7.39
CA PRO A 59 5.90 -0.44 -6.24
C PRO A 59 6.54 -1.82 -6.51
N GLY A 60 7.87 -1.87 -6.64
CA GLY A 60 8.61 -3.08 -6.99
C GLY A 60 8.31 -4.32 -6.15
N HIS A 61 8.35 -4.20 -4.81
CA HIS A 61 8.10 -5.35 -3.94
C HIS A 61 6.65 -5.85 -4.01
N VAL A 62 5.67 -4.96 -4.19
CA VAL A 62 4.28 -5.36 -4.42
C VAL A 62 4.17 -6.07 -5.76
N SER A 63 4.76 -5.51 -6.83
CA SER A 63 4.83 -6.15 -8.14
C SER A 63 5.55 -7.50 -8.11
N ALA A 64 6.51 -7.72 -7.21
CA ALA A 64 7.13 -9.04 -7.04
C ALA A 64 6.12 -10.10 -6.57
N MET A 65 5.10 -9.69 -5.80
CA MET A 65 4.05 -10.57 -5.30
C MET A 65 2.93 -10.78 -6.30
N ILE A 66 2.37 -9.70 -6.87
CA ILE A 66 1.19 -9.76 -7.75
C ILE A 66 1.50 -9.68 -9.25
N GLY A 67 2.76 -9.47 -9.59
CA GLY A 67 3.24 -9.33 -10.96
C GLY A 67 3.21 -7.91 -11.48
N ALA A 68 3.94 -7.66 -12.56
CA ALA A 68 3.87 -6.40 -13.28
C ALA A 68 2.47 -6.20 -13.90
N GLU A 69 1.86 -7.27 -14.40
CA GLU A 69 0.58 -7.24 -15.11
C GLU A 69 -0.58 -6.75 -14.25
N ALA A 70 -0.48 -6.87 -12.92
CA ALA A 70 -1.46 -6.31 -11.99
C ALA A 70 -1.60 -4.77 -12.09
N PHE A 71 -0.64 -4.08 -12.70
CA PHE A 71 -0.66 -2.63 -12.93
C PHE A 71 -1.05 -2.25 -14.37
N ARG A 72 -1.44 -3.21 -15.21
CA ARG A 72 -1.84 -2.96 -16.60
C ARG A 72 -3.08 -2.05 -16.74
N PHE A 73 -3.92 -1.97 -15.72
CA PHE A 73 -5.03 -1.02 -15.66
C PHE A 73 -4.57 0.45 -15.76
N VAL A 74 -3.31 0.76 -15.41
CA VAL A 74 -2.82 2.15 -15.41
C VAL A 74 -2.78 2.72 -16.83
N PRO A 75 -2.11 2.08 -17.82
CA PRO A 75 -2.21 2.54 -19.21
C PRO A 75 -3.58 2.26 -19.84
N GLU A 76 -4.24 1.13 -19.52
CA GLU A 76 -5.45 0.72 -20.24
C GLU A 76 -6.73 1.45 -19.77
N THR A 77 -6.82 1.76 -18.48
CA THR A 77 -8.00 2.41 -17.86
C THR A 77 -7.74 3.86 -17.51
N LEU A 78 -6.55 4.18 -16.98
CA LEU A 78 -6.22 5.55 -16.58
C LEU A 78 -5.51 6.34 -17.68
N HIS A 79 -5.09 5.70 -18.77
CA HIS A 79 -4.32 6.30 -19.87
C HIS A 79 -3.03 6.98 -19.41
N LEU A 80 -2.42 6.48 -18.32
CA LEU A 80 -1.15 6.97 -17.79
C LEU A 80 -0.03 5.96 -18.08
N PRO A 81 1.19 6.42 -18.41
CA PRO A 81 2.36 5.55 -18.44
C PRO A 81 2.66 4.96 -17.06
N ALA A 82 3.09 3.70 -17.03
CA ALA A 82 3.46 2.98 -15.81
C ALA A 82 4.80 2.27 -15.97
N ALA A 83 5.62 2.30 -14.91
CA ALA A 83 6.88 1.57 -14.88
C ALA A 83 7.09 0.92 -13.51
N VAL A 84 7.31 -0.39 -13.49
CA VAL A 84 7.76 -1.10 -12.29
C VAL A 84 9.25 -0.88 -12.13
N SER A 85 9.67 -0.47 -10.94
CA SER A 85 11.07 -0.27 -10.60
C SER A 85 11.46 -1.06 -9.36
N GLY A 86 12.75 -1.32 -9.21
CA GLY A 86 13.34 -1.75 -7.95
C GLY A 86 13.67 -0.54 -7.09
N PHE A 87 14.69 -0.67 -6.25
CA PHE A 87 15.06 0.37 -5.27
C PHE A 87 16.51 0.83 -5.43
N GLU A 88 17.27 0.21 -6.33
CA GLU A 88 18.61 0.68 -6.67
C GLU A 88 18.53 1.94 -7.55
N PRO A 89 19.48 2.89 -7.42
CA PRO A 89 19.45 4.14 -8.18
C PRO A 89 19.34 3.94 -9.70
N GLU A 90 20.05 2.98 -10.27
CA GLU A 90 19.98 2.67 -11.71
C GLU A 90 18.62 2.13 -12.15
N GLU A 91 17.94 1.37 -11.30
CA GLU A 91 16.61 0.81 -11.58
C GLU A 91 15.55 1.90 -11.55
N LEU A 92 15.69 2.86 -10.62
CA LEU A 92 14.85 4.05 -10.55
C LEU A 92 15.04 4.94 -11.78
N LEU A 93 16.30 5.22 -12.14
CA LEU A 93 16.63 6.02 -13.33
C LEU A 93 16.11 5.39 -14.62
N LEU A 94 16.24 4.07 -14.78
CA LEU A 94 15.72 3.35 -15.94
C LEU A 94 14.19 3.42 -16.03
N ALA A 95 13.50 3.22 -14.92
CA ALA A 95 12.04 3.34 -14.87
C ALA A 95 11.59 4.77 -15.19
N MET A 96 12.22 5.78 -14.61
CA MET A 96 11.95 7.19 -14.90
C MET A 96 12.18 7.53 -16.38
N LEU A 97 13.27 7.05 -16.97
CA LEU A 97 13.55 7.24 -18.39
C LEU A 97 12.42 6.67 -19.26
N ALA A 98 11.96 5.45 -18.96
CA ALA A 98 10.85 4.83 -19.68
C ALA A 98 9.56 5.64 -19.56
N LEU A 99 9.23 6.13 -18.35
CA LEU A 99 8.06 7.00 -18.14
C LEU A 99 8.14 8.29 -18.96
N VAL A 100 9.29 8.97 -18.93
CA VAL A 100 9.50 10.23 -19.68
C VAL A 100 9.41 10.00 -21.19
N GLN A 101 9.94 8.88 -21.70
CA GLN A 101 9.83 8.53 -23.11
C GLN A 101 8.38 8.28 -23.55
N MET A 102 7.61 7.53 -22.76
CA MET A 102 6.18 7.29 -23.02
C MET A 102 5.37 8.59 -22.99
N LEU A 103 5.65 9.48 -22.02
CA LEU A 103 5.05 10.80 -21.94
C LEU A 103 5.36 11.65 -23.17
N LYS A 104 6.63 11.67 -23.61
CA LYS A 104 7.07 12.45 -24.78
C LYS A 104 6.40 11.96 -26.07
N ASN A 105 6.21 10.66 -26.21
CA ASN A 105 5.65 10.05 -27.43
C ASN A 105 4.12 10.01 -27.43
N GLY A 106 3.46 10.24 -26.27
CA GLY A 106 2.02 10.09 -26.14
C GLY A 106 1.55 8.63 -26.20
N GLU A 107 2.42 7.69 -25.83
CA GLU A 107 2.19 6.25 -25.92
C GLU A 107 2.20 5.64 -24.51
N PRO A 108 1.10 5.70 -23.75
CA PRO A 108 1.05 5.11 -22.42
C PRO A 108 1.15 3.59 -22.51
N GLY A 109 2.09 3.03 -21.75
CA GLY A 109 2.32 1.60 -21.66
C GLY A 109 2.76 1.20 -20.25
N LEU A 110 3.05 -0.09 -20.09
CA LEU A 110 3.60 -0.66 -18.86
C LEU A 110 4.98 -1.22 -19.15
N VAL A 111 5.99 -0.73 -18.45
CA VAL A 111 7.38 -1.21 -18.54
C VAL A 111 7.79 -1.86 -17.24
N ASN A 112 8.41 -3.05 -17.31
CA ASN A 112 9.04 -3.67 -16.15
C ASN A 112 10.55 -3.39 -16.18
N ALA A 113 10.99 -2.37 -15.42
CA ALA A 113 12.40 -2.03 -15.23
C ALA A 113 13.05 -2.81 -14.07
N TYR A 114 12.35 -3.78 -13.48
CA TYR A 114 12.86 -4.65 -12.41
C TYR A 114 12.74 -6.16 -12.73
N PRO A 115 13.14 -6.62 -13.94
CA PRO A 115 12.86 -7.98 -14.42
C PRO A 115 13.59 -9.08 -13.65
N ARG A 116 14.63 -8.75 -12.86
CA ARG A 116 15.37 -9.72 -12.05
C ARG A 116 14.52 -10.29 -10.90
N VAL A 117 13.55 -9.51 -10.41
CA VAL A 117 12.69 -9.87 -9.27
C VAL A 117 11.23 -9.97 -9.69
N VAL A 118 10.78 -9.09 -10.59
CA VAL A 118 9.36 -9.00 -10.96
C VAL A 118 9.11 -9.79 -12.23
N HIS A 119 8.31 -10.85 -12.11
CA HIS A 119 7.74 -11.57 -13.26
C HIS A 119 6.37 -10.99 -13.63
N SER A 120 5.89 -11.26 -14.84
CA SER A 120 4.59 -10.76 -15.32
C SER A 120 3.43 -11.15 -14.40
N GLN A 121 3.39 -12.40 -13.94
CA GLN A 121 2.32 -12.96 -13.11
C GLN A 121 2.63 -12.94 -11.61
N GLY A 122 3.81 -12.44 -11.20
CA GLY A 122 4.21 -12.40 -9.80
C GLY A 122 4.52 -13.77 -9.19
N ASN A 123 4.31 -13.90 -7.89
CA ASN A 123 4.58 -15.11 -7.12
C ASN A 123 3.31 -15.95 -6.94
N ALA A 124 3.17 -16.98 -7.77
CA ALA A 124 1.99 -17.86 -7.76
C ALA A 124 1.78 -18.57 -6.41
N ALA A 125 2.84 -18.96 -5.71
CA ALA A 125 2.71 -19.63 -4.41
C ALA A 125 2.20 -18.68 -3.33
N ALA A 126 2.69 -17.43 -3.30
CA ALA A 126 2.23 -16.42 -2.38
C ALA A 126 0.76 -16.02 -2.66
N GLN A 127 0.39 -15.87 -3.93
CA GLN A 127 -0.98 -15.57 -4.33
C GLN A 127 -1.94 -16.70 -3.95
N ALA A 128 -1.61 -17.96 -4.26
CA ALA A 128 -2.44 -19.11 -3.89
C ALA A 128 -2.65 -19.19 -2.37
N LEU A 129 -1.62 -18.91 -1.58
CA LEU A 129 -1.71 -18.88 -0.13
C LEU A 129 -2.60 -17.74 0.37
N VAL A 130 -2.50 -16.54 -0.20
CA VAL A 130 -3.42 -15.44 0.15
C VAL A 130 -4.85 -15.79 -0.26
N ASP A 131 -5.04 -16.37 -1.44
CA ASP A 131 -6.35 -16.75 -1.97
C ASP A 131 -7.01 -17.86 -1.14
N GLU A 132 -6.26 -18.75 -0.51
CA GLU A 132 -6.79 -19.77 0.39
C GLU A 132 -7.38 -19.14 1.68
N TRP A 133 -6.73 -18.10 2.21
CA TRP A 133 -7.02 -17.57 3.54
C TRP A 133 -7.91 -16.32 3.53
N PHE A 134 -7.83 -15.52 2.47
CA PHE A 134 -8.43 -14.20 2.40
C PHE A 134 -9.38 -14.04 1.21
N THR A 135 -10.30 -13.08 1.34
CA THR A 135 -11.13 -12.58 0.25
C THR A 135 -11.12 -11.04 0.24
N PRO A 136 -11.23 -10.40 -0.93
CA PRO A 136 -11.34 -8.94 -1.01
C PRO A 136 -12.55 -8.41 -0.24
N CYS A 137 -12.37 -7.26 0.41
CA CYS A 137 -13.43 -6.49 1.07
C CYS A 137 -13.22 -4.99 0.87
N ASP A 138 -14.27 -4.21 1.12
CA ASP A 138 -14.16 -2.76 1.19
C ASP A 138 -13.34 -2.39 2.43
N ALA A 139 -12.56 -1.31 2.34
CA ALA A 139 -11.67 -0.97 3.44
C ALA A 139 -11.46 0.54 3.57
N LEU A 140 -11.47 1.02 4.83
CA LEU A 140 -11.17 2.39 5.18
C LEU A 140 -9.65 2.66 5.13
N TRP A 141 -9.22 3.57 4.28
CA TRP A 141 -7.85 4.07 4.20
C TRP A 141 -7.74 5.40 4.93
N ARG A 142 -6.84 5.47 5.91
CA ARG A 142 -6.64 6.68 6.70
C ARG A 142 -6.21 7.84 5.79
N GLY A 143 -7.03 8.88 5.72
CA GLY A 143 -6.77 10.05 4.89
C GLY A 143 -7.25 9.94 3.44
N LEU A 144 -7.69 8.76 2.98
CA LEU A 144 -8.24 8.53 1.63
C LEU A 144 -9.73 8.15 1.64
N GLY A 145 -10.27 7.72 2.78
CA GLY A 145 -11.67 7.30 2.89
C GLY A 145 -11.85 5.81 2.61
N GLU A 146 -13.10 5.39 2.46
CA GLU A 146 -13.42 3.99 2.14
C GLU A 146 -13.18 3.73 0.65
N ILE A 147 -12.41 2.68 0.35
CA ILE A 147 -12.09 2.29 -1.02
C ILE A 147 -12.63 0.87 -1.25
N PRO A 148 -13.52 0.68 -2.24
CA PRO A 148 -14.10 -0.63 -2.53
C PRO A 148 -13.05 -1.69 -2.87
N LYS A 149 -13.25 -2.92 -2.37
CA LYS A 149 -12.41 -4.11 -2.64
C LYS A 149 -10.89 -3.88 -2.46
N SER A 150 -10.50 -2.95 -1.60
CA SER A 150 -9.11 -2.55 -1.38
C SER A 150 -8.50 -3.12 -0.09
N GLY A 151 -9.26 -3.93 0.64
CA GLY A 151 -8.79 -4.67 1.81
C GLY A 151 -8.93 -6.16 1.61
N LEU A 152 -8.38 -6.90 2.56
CA LEU A 152 -8.51 -8.35 2.66
C LEU A 152 -9.08 -8.71 4.02
N THR A 153 -10.13 -9.53 4.02
CA THR A 153 -10.68 -10.15 5.22
C THR A 153 -10.50 -11.66 5.14
N LEU A 154 -10.47 -12.35 6.28
CA LEU A 154 -10.40 -13.80 6.28
C LEU A 154 -11.67 -14.36 5.65
N ARG A 155 -11.53 -15.47 4.91
CA ARG A 155 -12.69 -16.16 4.35
C ARG A 155 -13.60 -16.71 5.46
N PRO A 156 -14.91 -16.86 5.23
CA PRO A 156 -15.85 -17.37 6.23
C PRO A 156 -15.47 -18.73 6.83
N GLU A 157 -14.89 -19.64 6.04
CA GLU A 157 -14.38 -20.93 6.49
C GLU A 157 -13.28 -20.83 7.54
N HIS A 158 -12.56 -19.70 7.57
CA HIS A 158 -11.48 -19.40 8.52
C HIS A 158 -11.95 -18.48 9.66
N ALA A 159 -13.25 -18.32 9.89
CA ALA A 159 -13.81 -17.45 10.93
C ALA A 159 -13.30 -17.77 12.36
N PHE A 160 -12.84 -19.01 12.60
CA PHE A 160 -12.17 -19.37 13.85
C PHE A 160 -10.87 -18.58 14.09
N TRP A 161 -10.24 -18.03 13.06
CA TRP A 161 -9.04 -17.23 13.20
C TRP A 161 -9.34 -15.74 13.17
N ASP A 162 -10.49 -15.32 12.66
CA ASP A 162 -10.85 -13.91 12.54
C ASP A 162 -11.21 -13.30 13.90
N ALA A 163 -10.45 -12.30 14.31
CA ALA A 163 -10.69 -11.57 15.55
C ALA A 163 -12.00 -10.77 15.50
N VAL A 164 -12.42 -10.28 14.32
CA VAL A 164 -13.68 -9.53 14.19
C VAL A 164 -14.86 -10.47 14.43
N SER A 165 -14.88 -11.62 13.76
CA SER A 165 -15.92 -12.65 13.96
C SER A 165 -15.95 -13.21 15.38
N ARG A 166 -14.78 -13.40 16.03
CA ARG A 166 -14.70 -14.03 17.36
C ARG A 166 -15.06 -13.11 18.52
N PHE A 167 -14.71 -11.84 18.41
CA PHE A 167 -14.78 -10.91 19.54
C PHE A 167 -15.77 -9.77 19.31
N SER A 168 -16.30 -9.63 18.09
CA SER A 168 -17.28 -8.60 17.70
C SER A 168 -16.91 -7.21 18.24
N PRO A 169 -15.69 -6.70 17.93
CA PRO A 169 -15.22 -5.45 18.50
C PRO A 169 -16.14 -4.30 18.10
N GLN A 170 -16.51 -3.46 19.06
CA GLN A 170 -17.32 -2.28 18.79
C GLN A 170 -16.45 -1.16 18.22
N ALA A 171 -16.64 -0.83 16.94
CA ALA A 171 -16.02 0.34 16.34
C ALA A 171 -16.65 1.62 16.91
N ARG A 172 -15.81 2.57 17.31
CA ARG A 172 -16.23 3.94 17.65
C ARG A 172 -15.65 4.91 16.65
N THR A 173 -16.52 5.70 16.02
CA THR A 173 -16.07 6.79 15.15
C THR A 173 -15.50 7.90 16.02
N ILE A 174 -14.20 8.16 15.88
CA ILE A 174 -13.52 9.28 16.55
C ILE A 174 -13.41 10.41 15.53
N PRO A 175 -14.01 11.59 15.76
CA PRO A 175 -13.85 12.73 14.88
C PRO A 175 -12.37 13.09 14.74
N SER A 176 -11.90 13.30 13.51
CA SER A 176 -10.56 13.83 13.28
C SER A 176 -10.51 15.27 13.80
N ARG A 177 -9.80 15.50 14.91
CA ARG A 177 -9.55 16.85 15.47
C ARG A 177 -8.16 17.38 15.14
N SER A 178 -7.43 16.69 14.27
CA SER A 178 -6.05 17.04 13.96
C SER A 178 -6.02 18.03 12.80
N ALA A 179 -5.26 19.12 12.95
CA ALA A 179 -4.90 20.02 11.85
C ALA A 179 -3.91 19.37 10.84
N CYS A 180 -3.55 18.10 11.06
CA CYS A 180 -2.66 17.35 10.22
C CYS A 180 -3.19 17.17 8.79
N ARG A 181 -2.33 17.45 7.81
CA ARG A 181 -2.60 17.35 6.38
C ARG A 181 -2.09 16.04 5.74
N CYS A 182 -1.89 14.97 6.53
CA CYS A 182 -1.42 13.67 6.02
C CYS A 182 -2.26 13.15 4.84
N GLY A 183 -3.59 13.37 4.86
CA GLY A 183 -4.44 12.97 3.74
C GLY A 183 -4.03 13.65 2.43
N ASP A 184 -3.73 14.95 2.45
CA ASP A 184 -3.31 15.68 1.25
C ASP A 184 -1.91 15.26 0.78
N VAL A 185 -0.99 14.97 1.72
CA VAL A 185 0.33 14.40 1.39
C VAL A 185 0.16 13.03 0.71
N LEU A 186 -0.70 12.16 1.24
CA LEU A 186 -0.96 10.83 0.66
C LEU A 186 -1.64 10.91 -0.71
N HIS A 187 -2.42 11.95 -0.99
CA HIS A 187 -2.98 12.20 -2.32
C HIS A 187 -1.98 12.88 -3.29
N GLY A 188 -0.77 13.25 -2.83
CA GLY A 188 0.19 14.01 -3.63
C GLY A 188 -0.28 15.44 -3.96
N ARG A 189 -1.19 16.01 -3.15
CA ARG A 189 -1.69 17.39 -3.35
C ARG A 189 -0.75 18.44 -2.79
N ILE A 190 0.00 18.07 -1.75
CA ILE A 190 1.01 18.90 -1.11
C ILE A 190 2.24 18.05 -0.78
N GLU A 191 3.40 18.68 -0.76
CA GLU A 191 4.62 18.14 -0.16
C GLU A 191 4.54 18.20 1.38
N PRO A 192 5.31 17.36 2.11
CA PRO A 192 5.37 17.45 3.56
C PRO A 192 5.74 18.85 4.09
N THR A 193 6.63 19.56 3.40
CA THR A 193 7.10 20.93 3.73
C THR A 193 6.00 21.99 3.65
N GLU A 194 4.96 21.76 2.85
CA GLU A 194 3.79 22.64 2.75
C GLU A 194 2.80 22.46 3.92
N CYS A 195 2.94 21.39 4.72
CA CYS A 195 2.13 21.19 5.91
C CYS A 195 2.59 22.14 7.04
N PRO A 196 1.70 22.96 7.63
CA PRO A 196 2.09 23.94 8.64
C PRO A 196 2.62 23.34 9.94
N LEU A 197 2.41 22.04 10.17
CA LEU A 197 2.87 21.32 11.36
C LEU A 197 4.22 20.62 11.16
N PHE A 198 4.63 20.38 9.91
CA PHE A 198 5.82 19.60 9.56
C PHE A 198 7.10 20.28 10.08
N GLY A 199 7.97 19.51 10.73
CA GLY A 199 9.24 20.00 11.27
C GLY A 199 9.10 20.99 12.44
N LYS A 200 7.86 21.26 12.89
CA LYS A 200 7.56 22.19 13.98
C LYS A 200 6.95 21.42 15.15
N THR A 201 5.63 21.30 15.16
CA THR A 201 4.90 20.57 16.20
C THR A 201 4.72 19.09 15.86
N CYS A 202 4.90 18.71 14.59
CA CYS A 202 4.93 17.32 14.14
C CYS A 202 6.38 16.93 13.83
N LEU A 203 6.98 16.17 14.74
CA LEU A 203 8.36 15.68 14.68
C LEU A 203 8.38 14.14 14.81
N PRO A 204 9.46 13.43 14.43
CA PRO A 204 9.55 11.99 14.62
C PRO A 204 9.36 11.55 16.08
N GLU A 205 9.87 12.33 17.04
CA GLU A 205 9.74 12.08 18.48
C GLU A 205 8.33 12.39 19.00
N HIS A 206 7.64 13.32 18.33
CA HIS A 206 6.30 13.80 18.68
C HIS A 206 5.38 13.86 17.44
N PRO A 207 5.03 12.71 16.86
CA PRO A 207 4.35 12.67 15.57
C PRO A 207 2.85 12.96 15.74
N LEU A 208 2.33 13.91 14.95
CA LEU A 208 0.91 14.27 14.94
C LEU A 208 0.09 13.52 13.87
N GLY A 209 0.76 12.82 12.95
CA GLY A 209 0.14 12.16 11.81
C GLY A 209 0.86 10.87 11.39
N ALA A 210 0.13 9.97 10.75
CA ALA A 210 0.65 8.64 10.36
C ALA A 210 1.89 8.72 9.46
N CYS A 211 1.97 9.72 8.58
CA CYS A 211 3.11 9.92 7.69
C CYS A 211 4.41 10.31 8.42
N MET A 212 4.34 10.75 9.69
CA MET A 212 5.53 11.02 10.52
C MET A 212 5.85 9.86 11.49
N VAL A 213 4.85 9.04 11.83
CA VAL A 213 5.05 7.84 12.68
C VAL A 213 5.75 6.71 11.92
N SER A 214 5.35 6.49 10.67
CA SER A 214 5.84 5.37 9.86
C SER A 214 7.25 5.65 9.34
N SER A 215 8.15 4.67 9.43
CA SER A 215 9.46 4.73 8.75
C SER A 215 9.33 4.76 7.22
N GLU A 216 8.21 4.27 6.68
CA GLU A 216 7.88 4.37 5.24
C GLU A 216 7.05 5.64 4.92
N GLY A 217 6.79 6.49 5.93
CA GLY A 217 5.95 7.67 5.78
C GLY A 217 6.68 8.80 5.05
N ALA A 218 6.00 9.42 4.08
CA ALA A 218 6.57 10.53 3.30
C ALA A 218 7.08 11.69 4.19
N CYS A 219 6.37 12.05 5.26
CA CYS A 219 6.85 13.10 6.17
C CYS A 219 8.10 12.65 6.94
N ALA A 220 8.15 11.43 7.46
CA ALA A 220 9.33 10.93 8.15
C ALA A 220 10.56 10.91 7.23
N ALA A 221 10.38 10.45 5.98
CA ALA A 221 11.44 10.45 4.97
C ALA A 221 11.94 11.86 4.64
N TYR A 222 11.03 12.81 4.37
CA TYR A 222 11.39 14.21 4.15
C TYR A 222 12.14 14.79 5.35
N TYR A 223 11.67 14.53 6.57
CA TYR A 223 12.32 15.04 7.78
C TYR A 223 13.74 14.50 7.93
N GLN A 224 13.93 13.21 7.67
CA GLN A 224 15.24 12.56 7.77
C GLN A 224 16.27 13.13 6.78
N TYR A 225 15.88 13.31 5.52
CA TYR A 225 16.81 13.64 4.44
C TYR A 225 16.85 15.12 4.04
N GLU A 226 15.77 15.87 4.27
CA GLU A 226 15.69 17.31 3.97
C GLU A 226 15.51 18.18 5.23
N GLY A 227 14.83 17.66 6.26
CA GLY A 227 14.46 18.41 7.45
C GLY A 227 15.54 18.51 8.53
N SER A 228 16.64 17.77 8.43
CA SER A 228 17.74 17.80 9.42
C SER A 228 18.58 19.09 9.37
N GLY A 229 18.20 20.09 8.55
CA GLY A 229 18.82 21.40 8.44
C GLY A 229 17.86 22.61 8.40
N LEU A 230 16.58 22.43 8.78
CA LEU A 230 15.61 23.53 8.97
C LEU A 230 15.43 23.90 10.44
#